data_AF-A0AAE1PCT3-F1
#
_entry.id   AF-A0AAE1PCT3-F1
#
_cell.length_a   1.000
_cell.length_b   1.000
_cell.length_c   1.000
_cell.angle_alpha   90.00
_cell.angle_beta   90.00
_cell.angle_gamma   90.00
#
_symmetry.space_group_name_H-M   'P 1'
#
loop_
_entity.id
_entity.type
_entity.pdbx_description
1 polymer ?
#
loop_
_entity_poly.entity_id
_entity_poly.type
_entity_poly.pdbx_seq_one_letter_code
_entity_poly.pdbx_strand_id
1 'polypeptide(L)'
;MMHTDAVKEEFYRQLSEVIRGTPESDKVVLLGDFNARVGRDHRNYGPALGHFGKGNCNSNGELLLNLCTQHNLVITNTYFHQLDHHYYTWKHPRSKHCHLLDYVITKKEHKKEVLNTRAMRGEEFVESHRNPQEN
;
A
#
# COMPACT_ATOMS: atom_id res chain seq x y z
N MET A 1 6.30 -7.18 -15.84
CA MET A 1 6.57 -6.52 -17.14
C MET A 1 7.30 -5.22 -16.84
N MET A 2 8.34 -4.85 -17.58
CA MET A 2 9.04 -3.58 -17.36
C MET A 2 8.43 -2.54 -18.30
N HIS A 3 7.66 -1.59 -17.77
CA HIS A 3 7.14 -0.47 -18.54
C HIS A 3 8.25 0.59 -18.73
N THR A 4 8.19 1.31 -19.84
CA THR A 4 9.08 2.47 -20.07
C THR A 4 8.76 3.57 -19.08
N ASP A 5 9.73 4.45 -18.80
CA ASP A 5 9.52 5.51 -17.82
C ASP A 5 8.45 6.50 -18.27
N ALA A 6 8.35 6.82 -19.56
CA ALA A 6 7.27 7.64 -20.11
C ALA A 6 5.86 7.06 -19.83
N VAL A 7 5.70 5.72 -19.88
CA VAL A 7 4.41 5.08 -19.56
C VAL A 7 4.09 5.19 -18.08
N LYS A 8 5.10 5.05 -17.20
CA LYS A 8 4.90 5.19 -15.75
C LYS A 8 4.59 6.64 -15.39
N GLU A 9 5.32 7.59 -15.95
CA GLU A 9 5.12 9.03 -15.74
C GLU A 9 3.70 9.43 -16.13
N GLU A 10 3.23 8.99 -17.30
CA GLU A 10 1.87 9.27 -17.75
C GLU A 10 0.81 8.66 -16.82
N PHE A 11 1.01 7.43 -16.35
CA PHE A 11 0.12 6.81 -15.37
C PHE A 11 0.04 7.63 -14.07
N TYR A 12 1.18 7.99 -13.48
CA TYR A 12 1.20 8.76 -12.22
C TYR A 12 0.69 10.18 -12.41
N ARG A 13 0.87 10.79 -13.59
CA ARG A 13 0.29 12.08 -13.95
C ARG A 13 -1.24 12.01 -13.96
N GLN A 14 -1.82 11.03 -14.67
CA GLN A 14 -3.27 10.82 -14.71
C GLN A 14 -3.84 10.51 -13.33
N LEU A 15 -3.18 9.65 -12.56
CA LEU A 15 -3.60 9.33 -11.19
C LEU A 15 -3.59 10.58 -10.29
N SER A 16 -2.55 11.42 -10.42
CA SER A 16 -2.46 12.70 -9.71
C SER A 16 -3.62 13.65 -10.07
N GLU A 17 -4.04 13.69 -11.34
CA GLU A 17 -5.18 14.50 -11.79
C GLU A 17 -6.49 13.99 -11.19
N VAL A 18 -6.70 12.68 -11.15
CA VAL A 18 -7.90 12.07 -10.55
C VAL A 18 -7.97 12.37 -9.04
N ILE A 19 -6.86 12.21 -8.32
CA ILE A 19 -6.79 12.53 -6.88
C ILE A 19 -7.13 14.00 -6.63
N ARG A 20 -6.55 14.91 -7.43
CA ARG A 20 -6.77 16.36 -7.29
C ARG A 20 -8.18 16.79 -7.70
N GLY A 21 -8.78 16.11 -8.68
CA GLY A 21 -10.14 16.36 -9.14
C GLY A 21 -11.23 15.80 -8.21
N THR A 22 -10.85 14.96 -7.25
CA THR A 22 -11.80 14.40 -6.28
C THR A 22 -12.15 15.45 -5.22
N PRO A 23 -13.44 15.68 -4.91
CA PRO A 23 -13.86 16.62 -3.87
C PRO A 23 -13.17 16.36 -2.52
N GLU A 24 -12.90 17.43 -1.76
CA GLU A 24 -12.30 17.29 -0.43
C GLU A 24 -13.20 16.54 0.55
N SER A 25 -14.53 16.65 0.39
CA SER A 25 -15.53 15.92 1.17
C SER A 25 -15.45 14.40 0.99
N ASP A 26 -14.87 13.94 -0.11
CA ASP A 26 -14.88 12.55 -0.49
C ASP A 26 -13.65 11.83 0.07
N LYS A 27 -13.92 10.65 0.61
CA LYS A 27 -12.89 9.75 1.12
C LYS A 27 -12.26 9.01 -0.05
N VAL A 28 -10.96 9.21 -0.24
CA VAL A 28 -10.18 8.50 -1.26
C VAL A 28 -9.50 7.30 -0.64
N VAL A 29 -9.67 6.16 -1.32
CA VAL A 29 -8.88 4.94 -1.06
C VAL A 29 -8.35 4.44 -2.40
N LEU A 30 -7.02 4.35 -2.52
CA LEU A 30 -6.37 3.69 -3.65
C LEU A 30 -6.02 2.26 -3.24
N LEU A 31 -6.38 1.31 -4.10
CA LEU A 31 -6.21 -0.12 -3.89
C LEU A 31 -5.62 -0.74 -5.14
N GLY A 32 -4.61 -1.58 -4.99
CA GLY A 32 -4.14 -2.44 -6.07
C GLY A 32 -2.66 -2.77 -6.01
N ASP A 33 -2.23 -3.54 -7.00
CA ASP A 33 -0.83 -3.88 -7.26
C ASP A 33 -0.13 -2.72 -7.96
N PHE A 34 0.75 -2.02 -7.23
CA PHE A 34 1.55 -0.94 -7.79
C PHE A 34 2.90 -1.44 -8.34
N ASN A 35 3.20 -2.73 -8.21
CA ASN A 35 4.50 -3.32 -8.51
C ASN A 35 5.66 -2.54 -7.85
N ALA A 36 5.37 -1.98 -6.68
CA ALA A 36 6.25 -1.08 -5.94
C ALA A 36 6.74 -1.76 -4.66
N ARG A 37 7.96 -1.44 -4.25
CA ARG A 37 8.47 -1.73 -2.91
C ARG A 37 8.88 -0.42 -2.31
N VAL A 38 8.21 0.01 -1.25
CA VAL A 38 8.41 1.33 -0.63
C VAL A 38 9.48 1.35 0.47
N GLY A 39 9.96 0.17 0.89
CA GLY A 39 11.01 0.08 1.89
C GLY A 39 10.54 0.50 3.29
N ARG A 40 11.45 1.04 4.09
CA ARG A 40 11.25 1.34 5.54
C ARG A 40 11.74 2.72 5.94
N ASP A 41 12.02 3.58 4.97
CA ASP A 41 12.66 4.88 5.20
C ASP A 41 11.65 5.94 5.67
N HIS A 42 11.01 5.68 6.82
CA HIS A 42 10.00 6.57 7.41
C HIS A 42 10.53 7.99 7.61
N ARG A 43 11.83 8.14 7.93
CA ARG A 43 12.42 9.45 8.24
C ARG A 43 12.38 10.38 7.03
N ASN A 44 12.64 9.86 5.82
CA ASN A 44 12.68 10.67 4.62
C ASN A 44 11.29 10.91 4.00
N TYR A 45 10.34 9.99 4.19
CA TYR A 45 9.00 10.07 3.59
C TYR A 45 7.91 10.51 4.56
N GLY A 46 8.25 10.73 5.84
CA GLY A 46 7.35 11.30 6.84
C GLY A 46 6.03 10.53 6.95
N PRO A 47 4.87 11.21 6.91
CA PRO A 47 3.56 10.55 7.01
C PRO A 47 3.20 9.66 5.82
N ALA A 48 3.87 9.75 4.67
CA ALA A 48 3.49 8.89 3.54
C ALA A 48 3.78 7.41 3.82
N LEU A 49 4.84 7.14 4.59
CA LEU A 49 5.32 5.80 4.91
C LEU A 49 5.31 5.62 6.42
N GLY A 50 4.68 4.57 6.95
CA GLY A 50 4.71 4.25 8.37
C GLY A 50 6.00 3.56 8.82
N HIS A 51 6.12 3.31 10.13
CA HIS A 51 7.33 2.76 10.76
C HIS A 51 7.58 1.26 10.46
N PHE A 52 6.56 0.55 9.98
CA PHE A 52 6.59 -0.90 9.78
C PHE A 52 6.69 -1.31 8.30
N GLY A 53 7.23 -0.41 7.46
CA GLY A 53 7.56 -0.70 6.07
C GLY A 53 8.46 -1.93 5.91
N LYS A 54 8.42 -2.57 4.73
CA LYS A 54 9.11 -3.85 4.44
C LYS A 54 10.05 -3.74 3.24
N GLY A 55 11.13 -4.50 3.30
CA GLY A 55 12.13 -4.58 2.22
C GLY A 55 12.91 -3.29 2.02
N ASN A 56 13.45 -3.12 0.81
CA ASN A 56 14.14 -1.91 0.34
C ASN A 56 13.28 -1.23 -0.72
N CYS A 57 13.45 0.09 -0.86
CA CYS A 57 12.76 0.84 -1.90
C CYS A 57 13.23 0.41 -3.30
N ASN A 58 12.34 0.37 -4.28
CA ASN A 58 12.70 0.31 -5.71
C ASN A 58 12.20 1.56 -6.44
N SER A 59 12.55 1.72 -7.72
CA SER A 59 12.17 2.90 -8.51
C SER A 59 10.65 3.13 -8.55
N ASN A 60 9.84 2.08 -8.68
CA ASN A 60 8.38 2.21 -8.59
C ASN A 60 7.91 2.64 -7.19
N GLY A 61 8.60 2.19 -6.13
CA GLY A 61 8.38 2.63 -4.76
C GLY A 61 8.65 4.11 -4.57
N GLU A 62 9.71 4.64 -5.16
CA GLU A 62 10.02 6.08 -5.13
C GLU A 62 8.93 6.89 -5.84
N LEU A 63 8.47 6.46 -7.01
CA LEU A 63 7.35 7.11 -7.72
C LEU A 63 6.07 7.12 -6.86
N LEU A 64 5.73 5.98 -6.25
CA LEU A 64 4.57 5.87 -5.38
C LEU A 64 4.68 6.76 -4.14
N LEU A 65 5.85 6.79 -3.51
CA LEU A 65 6.10 7.62 -2.32
C LEU A 65 6.08 9.11 -2.63
N ASN A 66 6.59 9.52 -3.81
CA ASN A 66 6.51 10.89 -4.28
C ASN A 66 5.05 11.33 -4.49
N LEU A 67 4.23 10.49 -5.15
CA LEU A 67 2.80 10.73 -5.28
C LEU A 67 2.14 10.87 -3.90
N CYS A 68 2.43 9.96 -2.97
CA CYS A 68 1.83 9.99 -1.64
C CYS A 68 2.21 11.24 -0.86
N THR A 69 3.48 11.63 -0.90
CA THR A 69 3.98 12.85 -0.27
C THR A 69 3.31 14.09 -0.86
N GLN A 70 3.19 14.16 -2.19
CA GLN A 70 2.59 15.30 -2.89
C GLN A 70 1.11 15.50 -2.54
N HIS A 71 0.36 14.40 -2.38
CA HIS A 71 -1.09 14.44 -2.19
C HIS A 71 -1.54 14.17 -0.75
N ASN A 72 -0.63 14.25 0.23
CA ASN A 72 -0.89 13.94 1.64
C ASN A 72 -1.57 12.58 1.84
N LEU A 73 -1.16 11.58 1.06
CA LEU A 73 -1.62 10.20 1.18
C LEU A 73 -0.67 9.40 2.07
N VAL A 74 -1.19 8.32 2.64
CA VAL A 74 -0.45 7.43 3.54
C VAL A 74 -0.64 5.98 3.14
N ILE A 75 0.45 5.21 3.14
CA ILE A 75 0.46 3.79 2.79
C ILE A 75 0.16 2.96 4.03
N THR A 76 -1.08 2.56 4.22
CA THR A 76 -1.57 2.04 5.50
C THR A 76 -0.97 0.68 5.87
N ASN A 77 -0.56 -0.13 4.88
CA ASN A 77 0.16 -1.39 5.09
C ASN A 77 1.42 -1.24 5.96
N THR A 78 1.99 -0.04 6.03
CA THR A 78 3.26 0.24 6.72
C THR A 78 3.07 0.86 8.11
N TYR A 79 1.82 1.07 8.54
CA TYR A 79 1.49 1.73 9.80
C TYR A 79 1.23 0.78 10.98
N PHE A 80 1.02 -0.51 10.71
CA PHE A 80 0.62 -1.48 11.73
C PHE A 80 1.69 -2.55 11.89
N HIS A 81 2.08 -2.82 13.14
CA HIS A 81 2.91 -3.97 13.46
C HIS A 81 2.07 -5.25 13.40
N GLN A 82 2.55 -6.25 12.68
CA GLN A 82 1.86 -7.52 12.47
C GLN A 82 2.87 -8.61 12.08
N LEU A 83 2.39 -9.85 11.99
CA LEU A 83 3.18 -10.98 11.54
C LEU A 83 3.54 -10.86 10.06
N ASP A 84 4.70 -11.38 9.68
CA ASP A 84 5.26 -11.24 8.34
C ASP A 84 4.32 -11.76 7.24
N HIS A 85 3.58 -12.84 7.48
CA HIS A 85 2.63 -13.39 6.51
C HIS A 85 1.45 -12.46 6.20
N HIS A 86 1.12 -11.52 7.09
CA HIS A 86 0.08 -10.52 6.90
C HIS A 86 0.54 -9.29 6.10
N TYR A 87 1.83 -9.15 5.79
CA TYR A 87 2.29 -8.08 4.90
C TYR A 87 2.37 -8.52 3.45
N TYR A 88 2.87 -9.72 3.19
CA TYR A 88 3.29 -10.09 1.85
C TYR A 88 2.13 -10.58 1.01
N THR A 89 1.98 -9.99 -0.18
CA THR A 89 0.88 -10.28 -1.11
C THR A 89 1.33 -11.13 -2.29
N TRP A 90 2.65 -11.20 -2.54
CA TRP A 90 3.22 -12.01 -3.61
C TRP A 90 4.45 -12.79 -3.16
N LYS A 91 4.59 -14.02 -3.67
CA LYS A 91 5.76 -14.89 -3.43
C LYS A 91 6.40 -15.28 -4.75
N HIS A 92 7.67 -14.95 -4.91
CA HIS A 92 8.43 -15.27 -6.11
C HIS A 92 8.52 -16.80 -6.29
N PRO A 93 8.15 -17.36 -7.46
CA PRO A 93 8.01 -18.81 -7.63
C PRO A 93 9.32 -19.57 -7.45
N ARG A 94 10.44 -19.00 -7.93
CA ARG A 94 11.79 -19.60 -7.83
C ARG A 94 12.50 -19.29 -6.51
N SER A 95 12.85 -18.02 -6.24
CA SER A 95 13.59 -17.64 -5.02
C SER A 95 12.81 -17.80 -3.71
N LYS A 96 11.49 -18.00 -3.77
CA LYS A 96 10.59 -18.06 -2.62
C LYS A 96 10.57 -16.78 -1.76
N HIS A 97 11.19 -15.71 -2.22
CA HIS A 97 11.11 -14.41 -1.56
C HIS A 97 9.70 -13.86 -1.63
N CYS A 98 9.24 -13.30 -0.51
CA CYS A 98 7.93 -12.68 -0.38
C CYS A 98 8.07 -11.16 -0.54
N HIS A 99 7.09 -10.55 -1.20
CA HIS A 99 7.05 -9.14 -1.50
C HIS A 99 5.68 -8.56 -1.13
N LEU A 100 5.70 -7.35 -0.58
CA LEU A 100 4.54 -6.48 -0.45
C LEU A 100 4.52 -5.61 -1.70
N LEU A 101 3.55 -5.85 -2.59
CA LEU A 101 3.40 -5.13 -3.87
C LEU A 101 2.02 -4.46 -4.01
N ASP A 102 1.02 -5.02 -3.33
CA ASP A 102 -0.33 -4.46 -3.26
C ASP A 102 -0.47 -3.54 -2.05
N TYR A 103 -1.05 -2.37 -2.28
CA TYR A 103 -1.16 -1.35 -1.26
C TYR A 103 -2.59 -0.85 -1.08
N VAL A 104 -2.89 -0.50 0.16
CA VAL A 104 -4.03 0.32 0.55
C VAL A 104 -3.50 1.69 0.94
N ILE A 105 -4.01 2.72 0.28
CA ILE A 105 -3.54 4.09 0.43
C ILE A 105 -4.74 4.98 0.64
N THR A 106 -4.68 5.89 1.60
CA THR A 106 -5.76 6.84 1.87
C THR A 106 -5.20 8.22 2.21
N LYS A 107 -6.05 9.25 2.23
CA LYS A 107 -5.66 10.57 2.72
C LYS A 107 -5.25 10.49 4.19
N LYS A 108 -4.20 11.22 4.55
CA LYS A 108 -3.65 11.29 5.91
C LYS A 108 -4.72 11.61 6.97
N GLU A 109 -5.67 12.48 6.65
CA GLU A 109 -6.75 12.87 7.55
C GLU A 109 -7.69 11.70 7.94
N HIS A 110 -7.88 10.75 7.03
CA HIS A 110 -8.69 9.54 7.23
C HIS A 110 -7.89 8.36 7.77
N LYS A 111 -6.57 8.49 7.95
CA LYS A 111 -5.70 7.41 8.50
C LYS A 111 -6.23 6.84 9.81
N LYS A 112 -6.82 7.69 10.67
CA LYS A 112 -7.37 7.30 11.97
C LYS A 112 -8.59 6.37 11.88
N GLU A 113 -9.24 6.32 10.72
CA GLU A 113 -10.39 5.46 10.45
C GLU A 113 -9.95 4.05 10.03
N VAL A 114 -8.68 3.88 9.65
CA VAL A 114 -8.10 2.59 9.29
C VAL A 114 -7.62 1.90 10.55
N LEU A 115 -8.28 0.81 10.94
CA LEU A 115 -7.94 0.03 12.13
C LEU A 115 -6.77 -0.93 11.89
N ASN A 116 -6.70 -1.51 10.69
CA ASN A 116 -5.63 -2.40 10.28
C ASN A 116 -5.56 -2.48 8.74
N THR A 117 -4.42 -2.91 8.20
CA THR A 117 -4.26 -3.26 6.79
C THR A 117 -3.37 -4.48 6.69
N ARG A 118 -3.93 -5.60 6.22
CA ARG A 118 -3.25 -6.89 6.13
C ARG A 118 -3.62 -7.65 4.87
N ALA A 119 -2.67 -8.42 4.36
CA ALA A 119 -2.93 -9.50 3.41
C ALA A 119 -3.68 -10.62 4.13
N MET A 120 -4.81 -11.04 3.55
CA MET A 120 -5.61 -12.17 4.02
C MET A 120 -5.37 -13.36 3.09
N ARG A 121 -5.15 -14.54 3.66
CA ARG A 121 -5.08 -15.80 2.90
C ARG A 121 -6.44 -16.49 2.87
N GLY A 122 -6.65 -17.38 1.89
CA GLY A 122 -7.94 -18.04 1.68
C GLY A 122 -8.50 -18.76 2.92
N GLU A 123 -7.65 -19.40 3.72
CA GLU A 123 -8.06 -20.10 4.95
C GLU A 123 -8.46 -19.11 6.06
N GLU A 124 -7.70 -18.02 6.24
CA GLU A 124 -7.98 -16.95 7.22
C GLU A 124 -9.26 -16.17 6.89
N PHE A 125 -9.58 -16.02 5.60
CA PHE A 125 -10.82 -15.41 5.15
C PHE A 125 -12.04 -16.21 5.63
N VAL A 126 -11.98 -17.54 5.55
CA VAL A 126 -13.08 -18.41 6.02
C VAL A 126 -13.25 -18.30 7.53
N GLU A 127 -12.14 -18.25 8.29
CA GLU A 127 -12.18 -18.09 9.75
C GLU A 127 -12.74 -16.73 10.19
N SER A 128 -12.44 -15.64 9.49
CA SER A 128 -13.00 -14.32 9.84
C SER A 128 -14.50 -14.19 9.55
N HIS A 129 -15.05 -15.06 8.68
CA HIS A 129 -16.48 -15.11 8.38
C HIS A 129 -17.25 -16.12 9.24
N ARG A 130 -16.54 -16.99 10.00
CA ARG A 130 -17.19 -17.82 11.03
C ARG A 130 -17.54 -16.95 12.22
N ASN A 131 -18.82 -16.88 12.55
CA ASN A 131 -19.28 -16.25 13.79
C ASN A 131 -18.61 -16.94 14.99
N PRO A 132 -18.00 -16.20 15.94
CA PRO A 132 -17.41 -16.79 17.15
C PRO A 132 -18.41 -17.46 18.11
N GLN A 133 -19.70 -17.53 17.76
CA GLN A 133 -20.76 -18.06 18.62
C GLN A 133 -21.30 -19.43 18.18
N GLU A 134 -20.68 -20.08 17.19
CA GLU A 134 -21.00 -21.47 16.85
C GLU A 134 -19.89 -22.39 17.35
N ASN A 135 -19.91 -22.66 18.66
CA ASN A 135 -19.35 -23.85 19.31
C ASN A 135 -20.04 -24.06 20.66
#